data_AF-A0A956AZY2-F1
#
_entry.id   AF-A0A956AZY2-F1
#
_cell.length_a   1.000
_cell.length_b   1.000
_cell.length_c   1.000
_cell.angle_alpha   90.00
_cell.angle_beta   90.00
_cell.angle_gamma   90.00
#
_symmetry.space_group_name_H-M   'P 1'
#
loop_
_entity.id
_entity.type
_entity.pdbx_description
1 polymer ?
#
loop_
_entity_poly.entity_id
_entity_poly.type
_entity_poly.pdbx_seq_one_letter_code
_entity_poly.pdbx_strand_id
1 'polypeptide(L)'
;QFQAELAQIQATYEDQLADLCGVFQGDDGVVYPAIARYGDRSELTTAMGDPCGLMQSGQIHDATVAVEGQMVALRAVAAQINTALETVEIERRRVSAQCGLVFELADFQYSQSGRTKRLDEEIRLIRFGLSRADRVLGHANSVLQFTSAAATCTPLPLCSAQKAAAGAVYLAAATVVEVGAAIGELFIEDKQRELVQIERETARWETQAQCDTLIVDGNARMAEVLLQLKELELEQLRAEVGIQQALANVDEARVRARRVQQQQRQAEQLQINAAAARTDPNVRLYRNDAIINADLSFEDAMREAWRLTRIYEYYTAQTYAEQDRLFFIRLVGRGDDNLDNYLTDLSNAFNAFEEEAGLPDSRVLLVSLKDDILKVPHVDDAGNPLSPGERTARMREALRDPKYLDEQGFITLPFNTDLADVSPLTRNHKLFALEAEIIASDFGDHVGRLYVSQRGTGVVRNADDGLDFYRLPARTAVINPFFNGSRFFDPTIYRNFRLRDRPLVNTAWELVINLRTEQANADLDLQSLTDVRLFVYYTDFTRPF
;
A
#
# COMPACT_ATOMS: atom_id res chain seq x y z
N GLN A 1 5.43 -12.49 12.98
CA GLN A 1 4.08 -12.07 12.53
C GLN A 1 3.59 -12.92 11.36
N PHE A 2 4.29 -12.95 10.21
CA PHE A 2 3.92 -13.79 9.04
C PHE A 2 3.62 -15.26 9.34
N GLN A 3 4.51 -15.95 10.08
CA GLN A 3 4.29 -17.37 10.40
C GLN A 3 3.06 -17.61 11.31
N ALA A 4 2.70 -16.64 12.15
CA ALA A 4 1.52 -16.74 13.01
C ALA A 4 0.22 -16.53 12.22
N GLU A 5 0.20 -15.59 11.29
CA GLU A 5 -0.94 -15.35 10.39
C GLU A 5 -1.16 -16.54 9.43
N LEU A 6 -0.09 -17.13 8.90
CA LEU A 6 -0.18 -18.32 8.06
C LEU A 6 -0.73 -19.53 8.84
N ALA A 7 -0.24 -19.76 10.06
CA ALA A 7 -0.72 -20.83 10.91
C ALA A 7 -2.21 -20.66 11.30
N GLN A 8 -2.66 -19.43 11.53
CA GLN A 8 -4.07 -19.15 11.83
C GLN A 8 -4.99 -19.42 10.63
N ILE A 9 -4.57 -19.01 9.43
CA ILE A 9 -5.30 -19.31 8.19
C ILE A 9 -5.37 -20.82 7.96
N GLN A 10 -4.25 -21.52 8.16
CA GLN A 10 -4.19 -22.99 8.08
C GLN A 10 -5.16 -23.67 9.03
N ALA A 11 -5.10 -23.33 10.32
CA ALA A 11 -5.99 -23.91 11.33
C ALA A 11 -7.47 -23.72 10.98
N THR A 12 -7.86 -22.52 10.54
CA THR A 12 -9.25 -22.22 10.19
C THR A 12 -9.78 -23.10 9.04
N TYR A 13 -8.98 -23.31 8.00
CA TYR A 13 -9.37 -24.17 6.87
C TYR A 13 -9.26 -25.65 7.22
N GLU A 14 -8.30 -26.04 8.03
CA GLU A 14 -8.11 -27.41 8.49
C GLU A 14 -9.24 -27.88 9.40
N ASP A 15 -9.77 -27.02 10.27
CA ASP A 15 -10.96 -27.30 11.10
C ASP A 15 -12.20 -27.56 10.23
N GLN A 16 -12.44 -26.70 9.24
CA GLN A 16 -13.57 -26.90 8.30
C GLN A 16 -13.43 -28.19 7.48
N LEU A 17 -12.20 -28.55 7.13
CA LEU A 17 -11.92 -29.79 6.40
C LEU A 17 -12.01 -31.01 7.30
N ALA A 18 -11.67 -30.91 8.59
CA ALA A 18 -11.88 -31.95 9.58
C ALA A 18 -13.38 -32.27 9.72
N ASP A 19 -14.24 -31.25 9.78
CA ASP A 19 -15.70 -31.43 9.84
C ASP A 19 -16.27 -32.11 8.58
N LEU A 20 -15.76 -31.75 7.40
CA LEU A 20 -16.27 -32.26 6.12
C LEU A 20 -15.74 -33.66 5.78
N CYS A 21 -14.42 -33.84 5.87
CA CYS A 21 -13.71 -35.03 5.42
C CYS A 21 -13.48 -36.06 6.54
N GLY A 22 -13.59 -35.64 7.80
CA GLY A 22 -13.21 -36.42 8.97
C GLY A 22 -11.76 -36.17 9.40
N VAL A 23 -11.36 -36.89 10.44
CA VAL A 23 -10.00 -36.87 10.99
C VAL A 23 -9.41 -38.27 11.07
N PHE A 24 -8.09 -38.37 11.09
CA PHE A 24 -7.36 -39.60 11.35
C PHE A 24 -6.14 -39.33 12.22
N GLN A 25 -5.62 -40.37 12.88
CA GLN A 25 -4.38 -40.29 13.63
C GLN A 25 -3.22 -40.76 12.75
N GLY A 26 -2.20 -39.91 12.61
CA GLY A 26 -0.97 -40.25 11.90
C GLY A 26 -0.10 -41.26 12.66
N ASP A 27 0.91 -41.81 11.99
CA ASP A 27 1.88 -42.73 12.58
C ASP A 27 2.74 -42.05 13.67
N ASP A 28 2.75 -40.72 13.70
CA ASP A 28 3.37 -39.86 14.72
C ASP A 28 2.47 -39.60 15.95
N GLY A 29 1.25 -40.13 15.96
CA GLY A 29 0.27 -39.98 17.04
C GLY A 29 -0.52 -38.67 17.00
N VAL A 30 -0.30 -37.80 16.01
CA VAL A 30 -1.01 -36.51 15.87
C VAL A 30 -2.29 -36.70 15.06
N VAL A 31 -3.34 -35.95 15.40
CA VAL A 31 -4.62 -35.97 14.68
C VAL A 31 -4.57 -34.97 13.53
N TYR A 32 -4.86 -35.45 12.32
CA TYR A 32 -4.88 -34.66 11.09
C TYR A 32 -6.27 -34.69 10.44
N PRO A 33 -6.68 -33.61 9.75
CA PRO A 33 -7.84 -33.67 8.87
C PRO A 33 -7.58 -34.63 7.71
N ALA A 34 -8.59 -35.40 7.33
CA ALA A 34 -8.51 -36.40 6.28
C ALA A 34 -8.51 -35.77 4.88
N ILE A 35 -7.41 -35.11 4.52
CA ILE A 35 -7.23 -34.44 3.24
C ILE A 35 -5.97 -34.92 2.53
N ALA A 36 -5.94 -34.79 1.20
CA ALA A 36 -4.80 -35.20 0.37
C ALA A 36 -3.43 -34.65 0.83
N ARG A 37 -3.39 -33.47 1.45
CA ARG A 37 -2.15 -32.87 2.00
C ARG A 37 -1.48 -33.77 3.06
N TYR A 38 -2.27 -34.46 3.87
CA TYR A 38 -1.80 -35.36 4.92
C TYR A 38 -1.93 -36.83 4.51
N GLY A 39 -2.17 -37.12 3.23
CA GLY A 39 -2.34 -38.48 2.73
C GLY A 39 -1.14 -39.39 3.04
N ASP A 40 0.06 -38.83 3.18
CA ASP A 40 1.30 -39.54 3.49
C ASP A 40 1.56 -39.80 4.99
N ARG A 41 0.66 -39.37 5.89
CA ARG A 41 0.90 -39.39 7.35
C ARG A 41 0.54 -40.69 8.05
N SER A 42 -0.07 -41.63 7.34
CA SER A 42 -0.30 -42.99 7.81
C SER A 42 -0.19 -43.97 6.65
N GLU A 43 0.23 -45.21 6.93
CA GLU A 43 0.17 -46.30 5.94
C GLU A 43 -1.23 -46.49 5.34
N LEU A 44 -2.28 -46.23 6.13
CA LEU A 44 -3.68 -46.34 5.70
C LEU A 44 -4.02 -45.25 4.67
N THR A 45 -3.73 -43.99 4.98
CA THR A 45 -4.05 -42.85 4.11
C THR A 45 -3.16 -42.82 2.86
N THR A 46 -1.93 -43.34 2.97
CA THR A 46 -0.97 -43.39 1.85
C THR A 46 -1.47 -44.32 0.75
N ALA A 47 -2.09 -45.44 1.13
CA ALA A 47 -2.71 -46.36 0.19
C ALA A 47 -3.97 -45.77 -0.49
N MET A 48 -4.65 -44.83 0.16
CA MET A 48 -5.89 -44.21 -0.35
C MET A 48 -5.62 -43.01 -1.26
N GLY A 49 -4.50 -42.31 -1.10
CA GLY A 49 -4.18 -41.09 -1.83
C GLY A 49 -4.97 -39.87 -1.33
N ASP A 50 -6.29 -39.87 -1.49
CA ASP A 50 -7.19 -38.85 -0.92
C ASP A 50 -8.12 -39.48 0.14
N PRO A 51 -7.82 -39.32 1.44
CA PRO A 51 -8.61 -39.95 2.51
C PRO A 51 -9.96 -39.26 2.77
N CYS A 52 -10.31 -38.18 2.07
CA CYS A 52 -11.50 -37.39 2.36
C CYS A 52 -12.81 -38.19 2.18
N GLY A 53 -13.57 -38.33 3.27
CA GLY A 53 -14.83 -39.07 3.30
C GLY A 53 -14.68 -40.60 3.36
N LEU A 54 -13.45 -41.10 3.44
CA LEU A 54 -13.14 -42.51 3.64
C LEU A 54 -12.84 -42.86 5.10
N MET A 55 -12.68 -41.84 5.95
CA MET A 55 -12.55 -42.02 7.38
C MET A 55 -13.91 -42.28 8.00
N GLN A 56 -13.95 -42.96 9.15
CA GLN A 56 -15.18 -43.26 9.90
C GLN A 56 -15.74 -42.01 10.63
N SER A 57 -15.48 -40.82 10.11
CA SER A 57 -15.88 -39.55 10.69
C SER A 57 -16.07 -38.50 9.59
N GLY A 58 -16.81 -37.44 9.91
CA GLY A 58 -17.04 -36.29 9.03
C GLY A 58 -18.32 -36.41 8.21
N GLN A 59 -18.79 -35.26 7.73
CA GLN A 59 -20.08 -35.13 7.05
C GLN A 59 -20.21 -36.00 5.79
N ILE A 60 -19.11 -36.21 5.04
CA ILE A 60 -19.14 -37.07 3.85
C ILE A 60 -19.34 -38.53 4.24
N HIS A 61 -18.72 -38.98 5.34
CA HIS A 61 -18.92 -40.33 5.85
C HIS A 61 -20.36 -40.53 6.30
N ASP A 62 -20.90 -39.62 7.11
CA ASP A 62 -22.27 -39.68 7.62
C ASP A 62 -23.30 -39.71 6.48
N ALA A 63 -23.09 -38.89 5.44
CA ALA A 63 -23.92 -38.90 4.24
C ALA A 63 -23.83 -40.24 3.48
N THR A 64 -22.65 -40.87 3.48
CA THR A 64 -22.45 -42.17 2.84
C THR A 64 -23.11 -43.31 3.61
N VAL A 65 -23.06 -43.29 4.95
CA VAL A 65 -23.81 -44.23 5.81
C VAL A 65 -25.32 -44.07 5.61
N ALA A 66 -25.81 -42.84 5.38
CA ALA A 66 -27.22 -42.63 5.06
C ALA A 66 -27.63 -43.32 3.74
N VAL A 67 -26.76 -43.34 2.72
CA VAL A 67 -26.99 -44.10 1.48
C VAL A 67 -27.09 -45.59 1.77
N GLU A 68 -26.19 -46.16 2.58
CA GLU A 68 -26.25 -47.57 2.99
C GLU A 68 -27.59 -47.93 3.63
N GLY A 69 -28.09 -47.09 4.55
CA GLY A 69 -29.39 -47.27 5.18
C GLY A 69 -30.55 -47.32 4.18
N GLN A 70 -30.56 -46.41 3.20
CA GLN A 70 -31.60 -46.38 2.16
C GLN A 70 -31.52 -47.59 1.21
N MET A 71 -30.32 -48.09 0.94
CA MET A 71 -30.14 -49.31 0.14
C MET A 71 -30.64 -50.56 0.84
N VAL A 72 -30.43 -50.66 2.16
CA VAL A 72 -31.00 -51.76 2.96
C VAL A 72 -32.53 -51.71 2.92
N ALA A 73 -33.12 -50.52 3.04
CA ALA A 73 -34.57 -50.34 2.90
C ALA A 73 -35.08 -50.78 1.52
N LEU A 74 -34.45 -50.34 0.43
CA LEU A 74 -34.85 -50.75 -0.93
C LEU A 74 -34.71 -52.26 -1.17
N ARG A 75 -33.64 -52.90 -0.66
CA ARG A 75 -33.48 -54.37 -0.72
C ARG A 75 -34.57 -55.10 0.05
N ALA A 76 -34.98 -54.59 1.21
CA ALA A 76 -36.06 -55.17 2.00
C ALA A 76 -37.40 -55.12 1.23
N VAL A 77 -37.72 -53.98 0.62
CA VAL A 77 -38.93 -53.83 -0.22
C VAL A 77 -38.88 -54.76 -1.43
N ALA A 78 -37.75 -54.84 -2.14
CA ALA A 78 -37.61 -55.73 -3.29
C ALA A 78 -37.83 -57.21 -2.91
N ALA A 79 -37.35 -57.64 -1.74
CA ALA A 79 -37.59 -58.99 -1.23
C ALA A 79 -39.08 -59.24 -0.91
N GLN A 80 -39.78 -58.24 -0.36
CA GLN A 80 -41.21 -58.31 -0.10
C GLN A 80 -42.02 -58.37 -1.41
N ILE A 81 -41.65 -57.61 -2.44
CA ILE A 81 -42.27 -57.67 -3.77
C ILE A 81 -42.12 -59.07 -4.37
N ASN A 82 -40.92 -59.66 -4.33
CA ASN A 82 -40.71 -61.02 -4.84
C ASN A 82 -41.56 -62.05 -4.11
N THR A 83 -41.70 -61.92 -2.79
CA THR A 83 -42.56 -62.79 -1.96
C THR A 83 -44.05 -62.65 -2.34
N ALA A 84 -44.51 -61.42 -2.58
CA ALA A 84 -45.88 -61.16 -3.02
C ALA A 84 -46.14 -61.70 -4.44
N LEU A 85 -45.19 -61.57 -5.37
CA LEU A 85 -45.27 -62.16 -6.71
C LEU A 85 -45.30 -63.70 -6.68
N GLU A 86 -44.54 -64.33 -5.78
CA GLU A 86 -44.61 -65.78 -5.57
C GLU A 86 -45.98 -66.20 -5.03
N THR A 87 -46.56 -65.40 -4.11
CA THR A 87 -47.92 -65.61 -3.59
C THR A 87 -48.97 -65.57 -4.71
N VAL A 88 -48.83 -64.65 -5.67
CA VAL A 88 -49.68 -64.60 -6.87
C VAL A 88 -49.59 -65.91 -7.68
N GLU A 89 -48.38 -66.45 -7.88
CA GLU A 89 -48.21 -67.70 -8.63
C GLU A 89 -48.78 -68.91 -7.88
N ILE A 90 -48.60 -68.97 -6.56
CA ILE A 90 -49.15 -70.02 -5.70
C ILE A 90 -50.68 -70.01 -5.80
N GLU A 91 -51.29 -68.84 -5.67
CA GLU A 91 -52.75 -68.70 -5.68
C GLU A 91 -53.33 -69.05 -7.05
N ARG A 92 -52.68 -68.62 -8.15
CA ARG A 92 -53.05 -69.05 -9.51
C ARG A 92 -53.02 -70.57 -9.67
N ARG A 93 -51.95 -71.24 -9.20
CA ARG A 93 -51.82 -72.70 -9.27
C ARG A 93 -52.90 -73.39 -8.42
N ARG A 94 -53.22 -72.86 -7.24
CA ARG A 94 -54.28 -73.37 -6.36
C ARG A 94 -55.64 -73.34 -7.05
N VAL A 95 -56.03 -72.18 -7.59
CA VAL A 95 -57.31 -71.99 -8.28
C VAL A 95 -57.37 -72.86 -9.56
N SER A 96 -56.27 -72.95 -10.32
CA SER A 96 -56.19 -73.80 -11.51
C SER A 96 -56.31 -75.31 -11.21
N ALA A 97 -55.62 -75.79 -10.17
CA ALA A 97 -55.68 -77.20 -9.78
C ALA A 97 -57.06 -77.62 -9.24
N GLN A 98 -57.73 -76.74 -8.49
CA GLN A 98 -59.02 -77.04 -7.88
C GLN A 98 -60.20 -76.95 -8.86
N CYS A 99 -60.12 -76.06 -9.86
CA CYS A 99 -61.17 -75.89 -10.88
C CYS A 99 -61.00 -76.81 -12.10
N GLY A 100 -59.88 -77.54 -12.23
CA GLY A 100 -59.59 -78.37 -13.41
C GLY A 100 -59.43 -77.56 -14.71
N LEU A 101 -59.14 -76.26 -14.59
CA LEU A 101 -59.01 -75.30 -15.68
C LEU A 101 -57.61 -74.71 -15.68
N VAL A 102 -57.05 -74.47 -16.86
CA VAL A 102 -55.79 -73.74 -17.00
C VAL A 102 -56.13 -72.25 -16.96
N PHE A 103 -55.91 -71.60 -15.81
CA PHE A 103 -56.02 -70.14 -15.69
C PHE A 103 -54.69 -69.47 -16.03
N GLU A 104 -54.71 -68.50 -16.92
CA GLU A 104 -53.58 -67.62 -17.20
C GLU A 104 -53.73 -66.32 -16.42
N LEU A 105 -52.64 -65.72 -15.91
CA LEU A 105 -52.71 -64.43 -15.18
C LEU A 105 -53.41 -63.32 -15.97
N ALA A 106 -53.43 -63.45 -17.29
CA ALA A 106 -54.09 -62.53 -18.21
C ALA A 106 -55.63 -62.59 -18.08
N ASP A 107 -56.20 -63.65 -17.50
CA ASP A 107 -57.65 -63.81 -17.30
C ASP A 107 -58.16 -63.10 -16.04
N PHE A 108 -57.26 -62.57 -15.20
CA PHE A 108 -57.62 -61.78 -14.03
C PHE A 108 -57.72 -60.30 -14.37
N GLN A 109 -58.93 -59.75 -14.21
CA GLN A 109 -59.24 -58.36 -14.51
C GLN A 109 -59.68 -57.61 -13.24
N TYR A 110 -59.32 -56.34 -13.14
CA TYR A 110 -59.77 -55.45 -12.07
C TYR A 110 -60.08 -54.05 -12.61
N SER A 111 -61.00 -53.32 -11.97
CA SER A 111 -61.26 -51.92 -12.30
C SER A 111 -60.35 -51.00 -11.49
N GLN A 112 -59.78 -50.03 -12.17
CA GLN A 112 -59.11 -48.89 -11.55
C GLN A 112 -59.49 -47.63 -12.32
N SER A 113 -60.02 -46.63 -11.61
CA SER A 113 -60.41 -45.35 -12.21
C SER A 113 -61.36 -45.49 -13.42
N GLY A 114 -62.27 -46.47 -13.37
CA GLY A 114 -63.22 -46.77 -14.46
C GLY A 114 -62.64 -47.48 -15.67
N ARG A 115 -61.39 -47.99 -15.60
CA ARG A 115 -60.74 -48.80 -16.65
C ARG A 115 -60.49 -50.22 -16.15
N THR A 116 -60.82 -51.21 -16.97
CA THR A 116 -60.44 -52.60 -16.74
C THR A 116 -58.96 -52.80 -17.05
N LYS A 117 -58.19 -53.27 -16.07
CA LYS A 117 -56.77 -53.61 -16.18
C LYS A 117 -56.55 -55.11 -15.97
N ARG A 118 -55.45 -55.63 -16.50
CA ARG A 118 -55.05 -57.04 -16.36
C ARG A 118 -53.86 -57.19 -15.42
N LEU A 119 -53.85 -58.25 -14.62
CA LEU A 119 -52.79 -58.46 -13.63
C LEU A 119 -51.42 -58.77 -14.28
N ASP A 120 -51.39 -59.41 -15.45
CA ASP A 120 -50.14 -59.72 -16.16
C ASP A 120 -49.40 -58.45 -16.63
N GLU A 121 -50.15 -57.43 -17.07
CA GLU A 121 -49.61 -56.12 -17.40
C GLU A 121 -48.99 -55.44 -16.18
N GLU A 122 -49.66 -55.52 -15.04
CA GLU A 122 -49.18 -54.93 -13.79
C GLU A 122 -47.93 -55.64 -13.26
N ILE A 123 -47.90 -56.98 -13.30
CA ILE A 123 -46.70 -57.76 -12.94
C ILE A 123 -45.51 -57.40 -13.84
N ARG A 124 -45.73 -57.14 -15.14
CA ARG A 124 -44.67 -56.67 -16.05
C ARG A 124 -44.13 -55.31 -15.60
N LEU A 125 -44.99 -54.37 -15.21
CA LEU A 125 -44.58 -53.05 -14.71
C LEU A 125 -43.81 -53.16 -13.40
N ILE A 126 -44.27 -53.99 -12.46
CA ILE A 126 -43.59 -54.22 -11.18
C ILE A 126 -42.19 -54.84 -11.41
N ARG A 127 -42.06 -55.82 -12.31
CA ARG A 127 -40.76 -56.41 -12.68
C ARG A 127 -39.82 -55.39 -13.33
N PHE A 128 -40.36 -54.48 -14.16
CA PHE A 128 -39.60 -53.36 -14.68
C PHE A 128 -39.13 -52.41 -13.56
N GLY A 129 -40.00 -52.15 -12.58
CA GLY A 129 -39.67 -51.44 -11.34
C GLY A 129 -38.50 -52.09 -10.60
N LEU A 130 -38.54 -53.40 -10.34
CA LEU A 130 -37.43 -54.13 -9.71
C LEU A 130 -36.12 -53.99 -10.49
N SER A 131 -36.18 -54.07 -11.82
CA SER A 131 -34.99 -53.89 -12.67
C SER A 131 -34.43 -52.46 -12.60
N ARG A 132 -35.26 -51.46 -12.34
CA ARG A 132 -34.83 -50.08 -12.09
C ARG A 132 -34.22 -49.94 -10.70
N ALA A 133 -34.84 -50.53 -9.67
CA ALA A 133 -34.29 -50.59 -8.32
C ALA A 133 -32.88 -51.24 -8.31
N ASP A 134 -32.67 -52.33 -9.06
CA ASP A 134 -31.36 -52.96 -9.20
C ASP A 134 -30.32 -52.03 -9.83
N ARG A 135 -30.70 -51.21 -10.82
CA ARG A 135 -29.82 -50.18 -11.39
C ARG A 135 -29.46 -49.11 -10.35
N VAL A 136 -30.45 -48.62 -9.60
CA VAL A 136 -30.23 -47.63 -8.54
C VAL A 136 -29.31 -48.21 -7.45
N LEU A 137 -29.53 -49.45 -7.03
CA LEU A 137 -28.65 -50.17 -6.11
C LEU A 137 -27.25 -50.38 -6.71
N GLY A 138 -27.14 -50.69 -7.99
CA GLY A 138 -25.85 -50.82 -8.69
C GLY A 138 -25.05 -49.52 -8.67
N HIS A 139 -25.71 -48.39 -8.96
CA HIS A 139 -25.10 -47.07 -8.87
C HIS A 139 -24.71 -46.71 -7.42
N ALA A 140 -25.60 -46.90 -6.46
CA ALA A 140 -25.30 -46.62 -5.07
C ALA A 140 -24.16 -47.52 -4.54
N ASN A 141 -24.12 -48.81 -4.90
CA ASN A 141 -23.00 -49.70 -4.57
C ASN A 141 -21.68 -49.20 -5.17
N SER A 142 -21.67 -48.62 -6.38
CA SER A 142 -20.44 -48.07 -6.95
C SER A 142 -19.90 -46.88 -6.15
N VAL A 143 -20.76 -46.14 -5.46
CA VAL A 143 -20.36 -45.06 -4.54
C VAL A 143 -19.84 -45.63 -3.21
N LEU A 144 -20.41 -46.74 -2.73
CA LEU A 144 -20.10 -47.38 -1.44
C LEU A 144 -18.94 -48.39 -1.45
N GLN A 145 -18.61 -48.96 -2.61
CA GLN A 145 -17.54 -49.98 -2.71
C GLN A 145 -16.17 -49.47 -2.24
N PHE A 146 -16.04 -48.16 -1.99
CA PHE A 146 -14.82 -47.53 -1.52
C PHE A 146 -14.79 -47.23 -0.02
N THR A 147 -15.95 -47.12 0.67
CA THR A 147 -15.99 -46.87 2.12
C THR A 147 -15.80 -48.14 2.95
N SER A 148 -16.39 -49.25 2.52
CA SER A 148 -16.37 -50.53 3.26
C SER A 148 -15.01 -51.26 3.23
N ALA A 149 -14.18 -51.00 2.21
CA ALA A 149 -12.82 -51.56 2.12
C ALA A 149 -11.87 -50.99 3.19
N ALA A 150 -12.15 -49.79 3.71
CA ALA A 150 -11.38 -49.17 4.78
C ALA A 150 -11.74 -49.69 6.17
N ALA A 151 -13.02 -50.04 6.40
CA ALA A 151 -13.54 -50.31 7.74
C ALA A 151 -13.21 -51.70 8.31
N THR A 152 -12.77 -52.66 7.48
CA THR A 152 -12.59 -54.06 7.90
C THR A 152 -11.16 -54.60 7.84
N CYS A 153 -10.18 -53.82 7.38
CA CYS A 153 -8.79 -54.27 7.28
C CYS A 153 -8.00 -54.02 8.59
N THR A 154 -8.26 -54.83 9.62
CA THR A 154 -7.31 -55.08 10.73
C THR A 154 -7.43 -56.55 11.19
N PRO A 155 -6.34 -57.32 11.44
CA PRO A 155 -5.00 -57.32 10.86
C PRO A 155 -4.73 -58.67 10.12
N LEU A 156 -4.77 -58.71 8.78
CA LEU A 156 -4.35 -59.90 8.03
C LEU A 156 -3.57 -59.52 6.74
N PRO A 157 -2.60 -60.35 6.28
CA PRO A 157 -1.65 -60.00 5.21
C PRO A 157 -2.27 -59.88 3.81
N LEU A 158 -3.56 -60.17 3.66
CA LEU A 158 -4.27 -60.18 2.38
C LEU A 158 -4.72 -58.78 1.90
N CYS A 159 -4.58 -57.74 2.73
CA CYS A 159 -5.01 -56.37 2.36
C CYS A 159 -4.06 -55.67 1.36
N SER A 160 -2.87 -56.20 1.06
CA SER A 160 -1.91 -55.53 0.16
C SER A 160 -2.37 -55.47 -1.31
N ALA A 161 -3.18 -56.44 -1.76
CA ALA A 161 -3.71 -56.46 -3.13
C ALA A 161 -4.95 -55.55 -3.32
N GLN A 162 -5.74 -55.32 -2.27
CA GLN A 162 -6.90 -54.41 -2.31
C GLN A 162 -6.50 -52.94 -2.14
N LYS A 163 -5.40 -52.67 -1.43
CA LYS A 163 -4.84 -51.32 -1.22
C LYS A 163 -4.41 -50.61 -2.52
N ALA A 164 -3.91 -51.35 -3.52
CA ALA A 164 -3.48 -50.76 -4.79
C ALA A 164 -4.63 -50.49 -5.78
N ALA A 165 -5.75 -51.20 -5.66
CA ALA A 165 -6.89 -51.06 -6.57
C ALA A 165 -7.85 -49.92 -6.19
N ALA A 166 -7.91 -49.54 -4.90
CA ALA A 166 -8.82 -48.51 -4.40
C ALA A 166 -8.43 -47.09 -4.85
N GLY A 167 -7.14 -46.76 -4.90
CA GLY A 167 -6.65 -45.40 -5.18
C GLY A 167 -6.74 -44.96 -6.65
N ALA A 168 -6.57 -45.89 -7.60
CA ALA A 168 -6.50 -45.54 -9.03
C ALA A 168 -7.88 -45.38 -9.72
N VAL A 169 -8.94 -45.96 -9.15
CA VAL A 169 -10.29 -45.99 -9.75
C VAL A 169 -11.21 -44.87 -9.22
N TYR A 170 -10.85 -44.26 -8.08
CA TYR A 170 -11.69 -43.25 -7.40
C TYR A 170 -11.94 -41.99 -8.24
N LEU A 171 -11.00 -41.60 -9.11
CA LEU A 171 -11.15 -40.46 -10.01
C LEU A 171 -12.16 -40.67 -11.15
N ALA A 172 -12.51 -41.92 -11.47
CA ALA A 172 -13.39 -42.25 -12.60
C ALA A 172 -14.87 -42.43 -12.22
N ALA A 173 -15.19 -42.68 -10.94
CA ALA A 173 -16.54 -43.04 -10.49
C ALA A 173 -17.42 -41.83 -10.06
N ALA A 174 -16.90 -40.60 -10.11
CA ALA A 174 -17.69 -39.39 -9.85
C ALA A 174 -18.54 -39.01 -11.07
N THR A 175 -19.46 -39.88 -11.48
CA THR A 175 -20.47 -39.55 -12.48
C THR A 175 -21.63 -38.82 -11.78
N VAL A 176 -21.91 -37.60 -12.21
CA VAL A 176 -23.07 -36.81 -11.80
C VAL A 176 -24.33 -37.60 -12.14
N VAL A 177 -25.11 -38.01 -11.13
CA VAL A 177 -26.47 -38.51 -11.36
C VAL A 177 -27.35 -37.28 -11.64
N GLU A 178 -27.51 -36.93 -12.91
CA GLU A 178 -28.44 -35.89 -13.31
C GLU A 178 -29.89 -36.35 -13.06
N VAL A 179 -30.53 -35.67 -12.10
CA VAL A 179 -31.96 -35.34 -12.04
C VAL A 179 -32.94 -36.52 -12.21
N GLY A 180 -33.19 -37.24 -11.10
CA GLY A 180 -34.33 -38.16 -10.96
C GLY A 180 -35.34 -37.78 -9.87
N ALA A 181 -34.93 -37.03 -8.84
CA ALA A 181 -35.71 -36.88 -7.61
C ALA A 181 -37.03 -36.11 -7.80
N ALA A 182 -37.01 -35.00 -8.53
CA ALA A 182 -38.21 -34.18 -8.78
C ALA A 182 -39.28 -34.90 -9.61
N ILE A 183 -38.85 -35.82 -10.49
CA ILE A 183 -39.76 -36.68 -11.26
C ILE A 183 -40.31 -37.80 -10.37
N GLY A 184 -39.48 -38.34 -9.46
CA GLY A 184 -39.87 -39.37 -8.51
C GLY A 184 -41.01 -38.95 -7.57
N GLU A 185 -40.99 -37.71 -7.06
CA GLU A 185 -42.05 -37.18 -6.18
C GLU A 185 -43.42 -37.11 -6.88
N LEU A 186 -43.45 -36.70 -8.16
CA LEU A 186 -44.67 -36.69 -8.97
C LEU A 186 -45.23 -38.12 -9.17
N PHE A 187 -44.36 -39.11 -9.41
CA PHE A 187 -44.77 -40.50 -9.51
C PHE A 187 -45.26 -41.08 -8.18
N ILE A 188 -44.66 -40.68 -7.05
CA ILE A 188 -45.10 -41.06 -5.70
C ILE A 188 -46.53 -40.55 -5.45
N GLU A 189 -46.82 -39.30 -5.80
CA GLU A 189 -48.16 -38.71 -5.64
C GLU A 189 -49.19 -39.42 -6.53
N ASP A 190 -48.84 -39.67 -7.80
CA ASP A 190 -49.71 -40.39 -8.74
C ASP A 190 -50.02 -41.82 -8.26
N LYS A 191 -49.01 -42.55 -7.78
CA LYS A 191 -49.17 -43.91 -7.23
C LYS A 191 -49.98 -43.95 -5.93
N GLN A 192 -49.88 -42.92 -5.09
CA GLN A 192 -50.74 -42.78 -3.91
C GLN A 192 -52.22 -42.60 -4.31
N ARG A 193 -52.49 -41.78 -5.34
CA ARG A 193 -53.85 -41.61 -5.87
C ARG A 193 -54.36 -42.91 -6.51
N GLU A 194 -53.51 -43.63 -7.24
CA GLU A 194 -53.84 -44.95 -7.80
C GLU A 194 -54.28 -45.95 -6.72
N LEU A 195 -53.59 -45.99 -5.57
CA LEU A 195 -53.90 -46.88 -4.44
C LEU A 195 -55.28 -46.63 -3.83
N VAL A 196 -55.71 -45.38 -3.73
CA VAL A 196 -57.02 -45.00 -3.16
C VAL A 196 -58.18 -45.41 -4.08
N GLN A 197 -57.93 -45.59 -5.38
CA GLN A 197 -58.95 -45.83 -6.40
C GLN A 197 -59.12 -47.31 -6.81
N ILE A 198 -58.50 -48.25 -6.10
CA ILE A 198 -58.63 -49.68 -6.39
C ILE A 198 -59.94 -50.20 -5.78
N GLU A 199 -60.91 -50.55 -6.64
CA GLU A 199 -62.21 -51.09 -6.23
C GLU A 199 -62.12 -52.62 -6.07
N ARG A 200 -62.01 -53.11 -4.82
CA ARG A 200 -61.94 -54.56 -4.50
C ARG A 200 -63.10 -55.38 -5.07
N GLU A 201 -64.26 -54.77 -5.24
CA GLU A 201 -65.50 -55.43 -5.71
C GLU A 201 -65.48 -55.80 -7.21
N THR A 202 -64.51 -55.29 -7.98
CA THR A 202 -64.44 -55.49 -9.44
C THR A 202 -63.32 -56.43 -9.89
N ALA A 203 -62.49 -56.92 -8.95
CA ALA A 203 -61.39 -57.83 -9.23
C ALA A 203 -61.93 -59.26 -9.40
N ARG A 204 -61.90 -59.79 -10.62
CA ARG A 204 -62.44 -61.12 -10.93
C ARG A 204 -61.72 -61.83 -12.07
N TRP A 205 -61.66 -63.15 -11.99
CA TRP A 205 -61.38 -64.03 -13.14
C TRP A 205 -62.52 -63.98 -14.16
N GLU A 206 -62.22 -63.72 -15.43
CA GLU A 206 -63.22 -63.74 -16.51
C GLU A 206 -63.45 -65.19 -17.00
N THR A 207 -64.29 -65.97 -16.31
CA THR A 207 -64.68 -67.32 -16.78
C THR A 207 -66.15 -67.67 -16.46
N GLN A 208 -66.77 -68.49 -17.32
CA GLN A 208 -68.16 -68.97 -17.19
C GLN A 208 -68.20 -70.46 -16.78
N ALA A 209 -67.64 -70.81 -15.61
CA ALA A 209 -67.58 -72.20 -15.16
C ALA A 209 -68.18 -72.40 -13.76
N GLN A 210 -68.71 -73.61 -13.50
CA GLN A 210 -69.51 -74.02 -12.34
C GLN A 210 -68.78 -74.03 -10.96
N CYS A 211 -67.68 -73.29 -10.82
CA CYS A 211 -66.83 -73.26 -9.62
C CYS A 211 -66.92 -71.92 -8.87
N ASP A 212 -68.14 -71.38 -8.75
CA ASP A 212 -68.37 -69.99 -8.31
C ASP A 212 -67.80 -69.69 -6.91
N THR A 213 -67.91 -70.61 -5.95
CA THR A 213 -67.48 -70.35 -4.56
C THR A 213 -65.95 -70.27 -4.40
N LEU A 214 -65.18 -71.10 -5.11
CA LEU A 214 -63.72 -71.09 -5.04
C LEU A 214 -63.11 -69.94 -5.85
N ILE A 215 -63.77 -69.53 -6.94
CA ILE A 215 -63.38 -68.35 -7.72
C ILE A 215 -63.58 -67.07 -6.90
N VAL A 216 -64.65 -66.97 -6.11
CA VAL A 216 -64.89 -65.80 -5.24
C VAL A 216 -63.82 -65.67 -4.14
N ASP A 217 -63.45 -66.76 -3.47
CA ASP A 217 -62.37 -66.78 -2.47
C ASP A 217 -61.00 -66.44 -3.11
N GLY A 218 -60.69 -67.04 -4.26
CA GLY A 218 -59.49 -66.74 -5.01
C GLY A 218 -59.43 -65.28 -5.49
N ASN A 219 -60.55 -64.71 -5.92
CA ASN A 219 -60.64 -63.29 -6.30
C ASN A 219 -60.33 -62.37 -5.13
N ALA A 220 -60.89 -62.64 -3.95
CA ALA A 220 -60.63 -61.85 -2.75
C ALA A 220 -59.15 -61.90 -2.34
N ARG A 221 -58.55 -63.09 -2.36
CA ARG A 221 -57.12 -63.26 -2.05
C ARG A 221 -56.21 -62.58 -3.07
N MET A 222 -56.52 -62.70 -4.36
CA MET A 222 -55.77 -62.04 -5.43
C MET A 222 -55.88 -60.52 -5.37
N ALA A 223 -57.05 -59.98 -5.01
CA ALA A 223 -57.24 -58.54 -4.81
C ALA A 223 -56.43 -58.01 -3.60
N GLU A 224 -56.33 -58.80 -2.53
CA GLU A 224 -55.49 -58.47 -1.36
C GLU A 224 -54.00 -58.42 -1.75
N VAL A 225 -53.51 -59.44 -2.46
CA VAL A 225 -52.10 -59.48 -2.92
C VAL A 225 -51.81 -58.37 -3.94
N LEU A 226 -52.76 -58.02 -4.82
CA LEU A 226 -52.63 -56.89 -5.74
C LEU A 226 -52.50 -55.55 -4.99
N LEU A 227 -53.32 -55.33 -3.95
CA LEU A 227 -53.20 -54.12 -3.14
C LEU A 227 -51.85 -54.07 -2.43
N GLN A 228 -51.40 -55.19 -1.85
CA GLN A 228 -50.08 -55.30 -1.22
C GLN A 228 -48.96 -55.01 -2.23
N LEU A 229 -49.03 -55.54 -3.46
CA LEU A 229 -48.04 -55.27 -4.51
C LEU A 229 -47.98 -53.78 -4.86
N LYS A 230 -49.11 -53.07 -4.89
CA LYS A 230 -49.18 -51.63 -5.15
C LYS A 230 -48.63 -50.80 -4.00
N GLU A 231 -48.86 -51.20 -2.76
CA GLU A 231 -48.26 -50.57 -1.57
C GLU A 231 -46.74 -50.72 -1.60
N LEU A 232 -46.24 -51.91 -1.92
CA LEU A 232 -44.81 -52.19 -2.06
C LEU A 232 -44.17 -51.46 -3.25
N GLU A 233 -44.89 -51.28 -4.37
CA GLU A 233 -44.42 -50.47 -5.51
C GLU A 233 -44.20 -48.99 -5.08
N LEU A 234 -45.11 -48.45 -4.28
CA LEU A 234 -44.98 -47.09 -3.73
C LEU A 234 -43.81 -46.99 -2.74
N GLU A 235 -43.65 -47.98 -1.86
CA GLU A 235 -42.53 -48.02 -0.91
C GLU A 235 -41.19 -48.14 -1.65
N GLN A 236 -41.14 -48.92 -2.73
CA GLN A 236 -39.97 -49.04 -3.59
C GLN A 236 -39.59 -47.68 -4.19
N LEU A 237 -40.57 -46.95 -4.75
CA LEU A 237 -40.37 -45.61 -5.30
C LEU A 237 -39.85 -44.62 -4.25
N ARG A 238 -40.39 -44.65 -3.03
CA ARG A 238 -39.92 -43.81 -1.92
C ARG A 238 -38.48 -44.12 -1.54
N ALA A 239 -38.12 -45.41 -1.45
CA ALA A 239 -36.76 -45.83 -1.15
C ALA A 239 -35.78 -45.43 -2.28
N GLU A 240 -36.18 -45.53 -3.55
CA GLU A 240 -35.37 -45.05 -4.68
C GLU A 240 -35.10 -43.53 -4.61
N VAL A 241 -36.11 -42.71 -4.33
CA VAL A 241 -35.94 -41.26 -4.14
C VAL A 241 -35.06 -40.96 -2.92
N GLY A 242 -35.22 -41.71 -1.83
CA GLY A 242 -34.37 -41.61 -0.64
C GLY A 242 -32.89 -41.86 -0.94
N ILE A 243 -32.57 -42.88 -1.75
CA ILE A 243 -31.19 -43.13 -2.21
C ILE A 243 -30.66 -41.96 -3.03
N GLN A 244 -31.45 -41.41 -3.95
CA GLN A 244 -31.02 -40.27 -4.79
C GLN A 244 -30.74 -39.02 -3.96
N GLN A 245 -31.58 -38.71 -2.98
CA GLN A 245 -31.36 -37.59 -2.06
C GLN A 245 -30.10 -37.79 -1.22
N ALA A 246 -29.89 -39.00 -0.70
CA ALA A 246 -28.69 -39.32 0.07
C ALA A 246 -27.40 -39.20 -0.78
N LEU A 247 -27.44 -39.65 -2.04
CA LEU A 247 -26.32 -39.48 -2.98
C LEU A 247 -26.03 -38.00 -3.29
N ALA A 248 -27.08 -37.18 -3.48
CA ALA A 248 -26.91 -35.74 -3.70
C ALA A 248 -26.23 -35.05 -2.51
N ASN A 249 -26.55 -35.45 -1.27
CA ASN A 249 -25.90 -34.92 -0.07
C ASN A 249 -24.41 -35.28 -0.01
N VAL A 250 -24.04 -36.50 -0.43
CA VAL A 250 -22.63 -36.93 -0.55
C VAL A 250 -21.88 -36.06 -1.56
N ASP A 251 -22.48 -35.82 -2.73
CA ASP A 251 -21.87 -35.00 -3.77
C ASP A 251 -21.72 -33.53 -3.34
N GLU A 252 -22.73 -32.97 -2.68
CA GLU A 252 -22.66 -31.61 -2.14
C GLU A 252 -21.50 -31.47 -1.15
N ALA A 253 -21.38 -32.41 -0.21
CA ALA A 253 -20.32 -32.41 0.79
C ALA A 253 -18.92 -32.55 0.15
N ARG A 254 -18.79 -33.39 -0.89
CA ARG A 254 -17.53 -33.55 -1.66
C ARG A 254 -17.16 -32.29 -2.44
N VAL A 255 -18.11 -31.64 -3.10
CA VAL A 255 -17.88 -30.37 -3.81
C VAL A 255 -17.46 -29.28 -2.83
N ARG A 256 -18.08 -29.23 -1.65
CA ARG A 256 -17.73 -28.29 -0.58
C ARG A 256 -16.29 -28.52 -0.09
N ALA A 257 -15.92 -29.76 0.20
CA ALA A 257 -14.55 -30.11 0.63
C ALA A 257 -13.50 -29.68 -0.41
N ARG A 258 -13.73 -29.99 -1.71
CA ARG A 258 -12.81 -29.58 -2.80
C ARG A 258 -12.66 -28.06 -2.89
N ARG A 259 -13.77 -27.32 -2.74
CA ARG A 259 -13.76 -25.86 -2.76
C ARG A 259 -12.92 -25.30 -1.61
N VAL A 260 -13.13 -25.81 -0.40
CA VAL A 260 -12.40 -25.38 0.80
C VAL A 260 -10.90 -25.66 0.65
N GLN A 261 -10.51 -26.85 0.16
CA GLN A 261 -9.10 -27.17 -0.14
C GLN A 261 -8.47 -26.24 -1.20
N GLN A 262 -9.24 -25.83 -2.21
CA GLN A 262 -8.75 -24.87 -3.22
C GLN A 262 -8.57 -23.48 -2.61
N GLN A 263 -9.51 -23.03 -1.78
CA GLN A 263 -9.44 -21.74 -1.08
C GLN A 263 -8.25 -21.68 -0.13
N GLN A 264 -8.00 -22.75 0.64
CA GLN A 264 -6.82 -22.86 1.50
C GLN A 264 -5.53 -22.64 0.70
N ARG A 265 -5.34 -23.38 -0.41
CA ARG A 265 -4.14 -23.25 -1.26
C ARG A 265 -3.96 -21.84 -1.83
N GLN A 266 -5.05 -21.19 -2.24
CA GLN A 266 -4.99 -19.82 -2.73
C GLN A 266 -4.61 -18.82 -1.63
N ALA A 267 -5.22 -18.94 -0.45
CA ALA A 267 -4.96 -18.07 0.68
C ALA A 267 -3.50 -18.19 1.16
N GLU A 268 -2.98 -19.42 1.27
CA GLU A 268 -1.57 -19.67 1.60
C GLU A 268 -0.63 -19.06 0.56
N GLN A 269 -0.89 -19.28 -0.74
CA GLN A 269 -0.03 -18.75 -1.81
C GLN A 269 -0.01 -17.22 -1.83
N LEU A 270 -1.16 -16.56 -1.60
CA LEU A 270 -1.24 -15.11 -1.51
C LEU A 270 -0.39 -14.56 -0.37
N GLN A 271 -0.42 -15.21 0.79
CA GLN A 271 0.40 -14.83 1.94
C GLN A 271 1.90 -15.00 1.63
N ILE A 272 2.30 -16.13 1.05
CA ILE A 272 3.68 -16.38 0.61
C ILE A 272 4.14 -15.29 -0.36
N ASN A 273 3.32 -14.95 -1.36
CA ASN A 273 3.63 -13.90 -2.34
C ASN A 273 3.77 -12.51 -1.69
N ALA A 274 2.90 -12.18 -0.72
CA ALA A 274 2.97 -10.90 0.00
C ALA A 274 4.25 -10.80 0.85
N ALA A 275 4.67 -11.88 1.50
CA ALA A 275 5.93 -11.93 2.23
C ALA A 275 7.13 -11.81 1.28
N ALA A 276 7.11 -12.52 0.15
CA ALA A 276 8.16 -12.45 -0.87
C ALA A 276 8.31 -11.01 -1.43
N ALA A 277 7.20 -10.33 -1.71
CA ALA A 277 7.18 -8.94 -2.18
C ALA A 277 7.76 -7.96 -1.14
N ARG A 278 7.54 -8.19 0.16
CA ARG A 278 8.16 -7.38 1.23
C ARG A 278 9.67 -7.57 1.30
N THR A 279 10.17 -8.74 0.92
CA THR A 279 11.61 -9.06 0.90
C THR A 279 12.28 -8.78 -0.45
N ASP A 280 11.54 -8.31 -1.45
CA ASP A 280 12.06 -7.98 -2.77
C ASP A 280 13.15 -6.87 -2.65
N PRO A 281 14.36 -7.11 -3.18
CA PRO A 281 15.43 -6.10 -3.22
C PRO A 281 14.98 -4.76 -3.82
N ASN A 282 14.08 -4.75 -4.80
CA ASN A 282 13.59 -3.52 -5.43
C ASN A 282 12.77 -2.68 -4.46
N VAL A 283 11.88 -3.29 -3.67
CA VAL A 283 11.08 -2.58 -2.65
C VAL A 283 11.98 -2.02 -1.55
N ARG A 284 13.04 -2.75 -1.18
CA ARG A 284 14.07 -2.26 -0.25
C ARG A 284 14.88 -1.11 -0.85
N LEU A 285 15.22 -1.18 -2.13
CA LEU A 285 15.95 -0.14 -2.84
C LEU A 285 15.16 1.18 -2.86
N TYR A 286 13.86 1.14 -3.20
CA TYR A 286 13.02 2.33 -3.20
C TYR A 286 12.81 2.93 -1.80
N ARG A 287 12.69 2.09 -0.76
CA ARG A 287 12.64 2.58 0.62
C ARG A 287 13.96 3.22 1.05
N ASN A 288 15.09 2.63 0.68
CA ASN A 288 16.40 3.19 0.98
C ASN A 288 16.64 4.50 0.23
N ASP A 289 16.23 4.59 -1.04
CA ASP A 289 16.34 5.82 -1.83
C ASP A 289 15.48 6.96 -1.25
N ALA A 290 14.24 6.67 -0.83
CA ALA A 290 13.41 7.65 -0.15
C ALA A 290 14.04 8.14 1.16
N ILE A 291 14.68 7.26 1.93
CA ILE A 291 15.39 7.64 3.17
C ILE A 291 16.63 8.49 2.84
N ILE A 292 17.45 8.09 1.87
CA ILE A 292 18.65 8.82 1.46
C ILE A 292 18.28 10.22 0.94
N ASN A 293 17.25 10.33 0.10
CA ASN A 293 16.80 11.61 -0.42
C ASN A 293 16.22 12.50 0.68
N ALA A 294 15.53 11.91 1.67
CA ALA A 294 15.06 12.65 2.84
C ALA A 294 16.24 13.17 3.69
N ASP A 295 17.28 12.37 3.90
CA ASP A 295 18.48 12.78 4.62
C ASP A 295 19.23 13.90 3.90
N LEU A 296 19.43 13.78 2.57
CA LEU A 296 20.07 14.84 1.77
C LEU A 296 19.28 16.15 1.82
N SER A 297 17.96 16.06 1.64
CA SER A 297 17.08 17.24 1.69
C SER A 297 17.09 17.89 3.07
N PHE A 298 17.14 17.09 4.14
CA PHE A 298 17.24 17.59 5.50
C PHE A 298 18.58 18.28 5.78
N GLU A 299 19.70 17.73 5.31
CA GLU A 299 21.02 18.35 5.46
C GLU A 299 21.14 19.68 4.72
N ASP A 300 20.56 19.75 3.51
CA ASP A 300 20.49 21.00 2.76
C ASP A 300 19.59 22.03 3.48
N ALA A 301 18.44 21.62 4.00
CA ALA A 301 17.56 22.49 4.78
C ALA A 301 18.25 23.04 6.05
N MET A 302 19.00 22.20 6.78
CA MET A 302 19.81 22.62 7.93
C MET A 302 20.86 23.66 7.53
N ARG A 303 21.54 23.46 6.40
CA ARG A 303 22.56 24.39 5.89
C ARG A 303 21.95 25.75 5.56
N GLU A 304 20.77 25.76 4.93
CA GLU A 304 20.07 27.00 4.61
C GLU A 304 19.53 27.70 5.87
N ALA A 305 19.00 26.97 6.84
CA ALA A 305 18.59 27.54 8.12
C ALA A 305 19.77 28.18 8.89
N TRP A 306 20.94 27.54 8.87
CA TRP A 306 22.15 28.13 9.43
C TRP A 306 22.57 29.40 8.67
N ARG A 307 22.53 29.39 7.33
CA ARG A 307 22.81 30.60 6.51
C ARG A 307 21.84 31.74 6.84
N LEU A 308 20.55 31.45 6.95
CA LEU A 308 19.53 32.43 7.31
C LEU A 308 19.81 33.05 8.68
N THR A 309 20.14 32.20 9.67
CA THR A 309 20.53 32.65 11.01
C THR A 309 21.70 33.62 10.93
N ARG A 310 22.78 33.28 10.21
CA ARG A 310 23.94 34.16 10.04
C ARG A 310 23.61 35.47 9.33
N ILE A 311 22.68 35.44 8.37
CA ILE A 311 22.21 36.66 7.70
C ILE A 311 21.46 37.55 8.68
N TYR A 312 20.58 37.01 9.50
CA TYR A 312 19.85 37.77 10.51
C TYR A 312 20.77 38.31 11.61
N GLU A 313 21.71 37.50 12.10
CA GLU A 313 22.74 37.95 13.04
C GLU A 313 23.54 39.10 12.46
N TYR A 314 24.00 38.95 11.21
CA TYR A 314 24.72 40.00 10.53
C TYR A 314 23.87 41.25 10.37
N TYR A 315 22.62 41.11 9.92
CA TYR A 315 21.71 42.23 9.66
C TYR A 315 21.40 43.02 10.94
N THR A 316 21.05 42.34 12.03
CA THR A 316 20.65 42.92 13.32
C THR A 316 21.83 43.28 14.23
N ALA A 317 23.01 42.70 13.96
CA ALA A 317 24.18 42.76 14.85
C ALA A 317 23.83 42.27 16.26
N GLN A 318 23.18 41.10 16.34
CA GLN A 318 22.84 40.37 17.56
C GLN A 318 23.15 38.89 17.35
N THR A 319 23.40 38.15 18.43
CA THR A 319 23.51 36.69 18.39
C THR A 319 22.18 36.07 18.84
N TYR A 320 21.63 35.15 18.06
CA TYR A 320 20.41 34.45 18.45
C TYR A 320 20.76 33.25 19.33
N ALA A 321 20.26 33.24 20.57
CA ALA A 321 20.65 32.29 21.61
C ALA A 321 20.39 30.81 21.28
N GLU A 322 19.55 30.52 20.28
CA GLU A 322 19.16 29.16 19.92
C GLU A 322 19.96 28.56 18.77
N GLN A 323 21.06 29.19 18.34
CA GLN A 323 21.93 28.65 17.29
C GLN A 323 22.40 27.22 17.59
N ASP A 324 22.64 26.89 18.85
CA ASP A 324 23.06 25.55 19.26
C ASP A 324 21.97 24.49 19.02
N ARG A 325 20.67 24.88 19.04
CA ARG A 325 19.55 23.97 18.80
C ARG A 325 19.56 23.40 17.38
N LEU A 326 20.06 24.14 16.38
CA LEU A 326 20.23 23.63 15.02
C LEU A 326 21.02 22.32 14.95
N PHE A 327 21.98 22.12 15.86
CA PHE A 327 22.78 20.90 15.92
C PHE A 327 22.08 19.74 16.64
N PHE A 328 21.02 20.01 17.41
CA PHE A 328 20.25 19.02 18.17
C PHE A 328 18.96 18.56 17.48
N ILE A 329 18.46 19.30 16.48
CA ILE A 329 17.20 18.99 15.76
C ILE A 329 17.16 17.56 15.19
N ARG A 330 18.31 16.99 14.77
CA ARG A 330 18.37 15.62 14.22
C ARG A 330 18.27 14.52 15.30
N LEU A 331 18.57 14.83 16.56
CA LEU A 331 18.60 13.85 17.66
C LEU A 331 17.22 13.59 18.28
N VAL A 332 16.27 14.52 18.11
CA VAL A 332 14.97 14.46 18.76
C VAL A 332 13.93 13.91 17.78
N GLY A 333 13.83 12.58 17.71
CA GLY A 333 12.91 11.87 16.80
C GLY A 333 11.41 12.13 17.04
N ARG A 334 11.06 12.74 18.18
CA ARG A 334 9.76 13.36 18.52
C ARG A 334 10.00 14.37 19.65
N GLY A 335 9.72 15.65 19.44
CA GLY A 335 9.84 16.69 20.47
C GLY A 335 9.71 18.11 19.91
N ASP A 336 9.70 19.08 20.81
CA ASP A 336 9.52 20.52 20.54
C ASP A 336 10.67 21.13 19.70
N ASP A 337 11.84 20.50 19.67
CA ASP A 337 13.01 20.96 18.90
C ASP A 337 13.05 20.37 17.48
N ASN A 338 12.31 20.99 16.55
CA ASN A 338 12.34 20.66 15.12
C ASN A 338 12.68 21.90 14.26
N LEU A 339 12.96 21.69 12.96
CA LEU A 339 13.39 22.75 12.06
C LEU A 339 12.33 23.85 11.85
N ASP A 340 11.05 23.47 11.82
CA ASP A 340 9.95 24.42 11.61
C ASP A 340 9.80 25.35 12.83
N ASN A 341 9.90 24.79 14.03
CA ASN A 341 9.88 25.57 15.27
C ASN A 341 11.09 26.50 15.34
N TYR A 342 12.29 26.01 15.02
CA TYR A 342 13.50 26.84 14.97
C TYR A 342 13.34 28.04 14.02
N LEU A 343 12.82 27.82 12.81
CA LEU A 343 12.61 28.89 11.83
C LEU A 343 11.54 29.88 12.30
N THR A 344 10.51 29.39 12.98
CA THR A 344 9.45 30.22 13.56
C THR A 344 10.00 31.11 14.67
N ASP A 345 10.80 30.55 15.59
CA ASP A 345 11.42 31.28 16.70
C ASP A 345 12.43 32.31 16.19
N LEU A 346 13.23 31.94 15.19
CA LEU A 346 14.15 32.87 14.51
C LEU A 346 13.39 34.03 13.85
N SER A 347 12.27 33.75 13.16
CA SER A 347 11.45 34.79 12.56
C SER A 347 10.79 35.69 13.61
N ASN A 348 10.30 35.13 14.71
CA ASN A 348 9.69 35.90 15.79
C ASN A 348 10.72 36.81 16.47
N ALA A 349 11.93 36.31 16.71
CA ALA A 349 13.02 37.11 17.28
C ALA A 349 13.46 38.24 16.34
N PHE A 350 13.52 37.99 15.02
CA PHE A 350 13.79 39.02 14.02
C PHE A 350 12.70 40.10 14.00
N ASN A 351 11.42 39.69 14.00
CA ASN A 351 10.29 40.63 14.01
C ASN A 351 10.27 41.47 15.29
N ALA A 352 10.53 40.85 16.45
CA ALA A 352 10.63 41.57 17.72
C ALA A 352 11.75 42.63 17.71
N PHE A 353 12.89 42.32 17.08
CA PHE A 353 13.95 43.30 16.86
C PHE A 353 13.48 44.47 15.97
N GLU A 354 12.81 44.20 14.85
CA GLU A 354 12.30 45.27 13.98
C GLU A 354 11.22 46.12 14.67
N GLU A 355 10.40 45.53 15.53
CA GLU A 355 9.41 46.26 16.34
C GLU A 355 10.08 47.20 17.35
N GLU A 356 11.21 46.80 17.95
CA GLU A 356 11.95 47.60 18.93
C GLU A 356 12.86 48.65 18.28
N ALA A 357 13.67 48.24 17.30
CA ALA A 357 14.72 49.05 16.69
C ALA A 357 14.25 49.81 15.44
N GLY A 358 13.10 49.44 14.87
CA GLY A 358 12.60 49.98 13.60
C GLY A 358 13.41 49.50 12.40
N LEU A 359 13.19 50.17 11.26
CA LEU A 359 13.96 49.96 10.04
C LEU A 359 15.25 50.80 10.06
N PRO A 360 16.32 50.35 9.39
CA PRO A 360 17.55 51.11 9.35
C PRO A 360 17.40 52.40 8.54
N ASP A 361 17.90 53.50 9.10
CA ASP A 361 17.92 54.82 8.46
C ASP A 361 19.07 54.92 7.46
N SER A 362 18.86 55.65 6.36
CA SER A 362 19.92 55.94 5.39
C SER A 362 20.56 57.29 5.67
N ARG A 363 21.89 57.32 5.72
CA ARG A 363 22.72 58.50 6.00
C ARG A 363 23.82 58.65 4.97
N VAL A 364 24.48 59.80 4.98
CA VAL A 364 25.61 60.10 4.09
C VAL A 364 26.81 60.57 4.90
N LEU A 365 27.98 60.03 4.57
CA LEU A 365 29.30 60.48 5.01
C LEU A 365 30.05 60.98 3.78
N LEU A 366 30.66 62.16 3.89
CA LEU A 366 31.50 62.72 2.83
C LEU A 366 32.96 62.46 3.18
N VAL A 367 33.71 61.84 2.26
CA VAL A 367 35.15 61.64 2.39
C VAL A 367 35.86 62.42 1.29
N SER A 368 36.63 63.43 1.66
CA SER A 368 37.46 64.25 0.78
C SER A 368 38.86 63.66 0.65
N LEU A 369 39.34 63.56 -0.59
CA LEU A 369 40.72 63.20 -0.87
C LEU A 369 41.70 64.18 -0.22
N LYS A 370 41.41 65.48 -0.31
CA LYS A 370 42.27 66.53 0.22
C LYS A 370 42.28 66.57 1.75
N ASP A 371 41.10 66.57 2.36
CA ASP A 371 40.95 66.85 3.79
C ASP A 371 41.03 65.57 4.64
N ASP A 372 40.43 64.45 4.20
CA ASP A 372 40.31 63.24 5.03
C ASP A 372 41.36 62.18 4.70
N ILE A 373 41.65 61.95 3.42
CA ILE A 373 42.60 60.92 2.96
C ILE A 373 44.05 61.42 3.06
N LEU A 374 44.36 62.52 2.37
CA LEU A 374 45.72 63.10 2.34
C LEU A 374 46.00 64.00 3.55
N LYS A 375 44.96 64.40 4.29
CA LYS A 375 45.06 65.23 5.50
C LYS A 375 45.88 66.50 5.27
N VAL A 376 45.64 67.20 4.15
CA VAL A 376 46.38 68.41 3.79
C VAL A 376 46.15 69.47 4.88
N PRO A 377 47.21 69.98 5.55
CA PRO A 377 47.07 70.92 6.64
C PRO A 377 46.27 72.18 6.26
N HIS A 378 45.62 72.78 7.26
CA HIS A 378 44.99 74.10 7.13
C HIS A 378 45.94 75.25 7.46
N VAL A 379 47.07 74.95 8.08
CA VAL A 379 48.11 75.91 8.45
C VAL A 379 49.47 75.50 7.91
N ASP A 380 50.33 76.46 7.64
CA ASP A 380 51.73 76.22 7.28
C ASP A 380 52.57 75.84 8.52
N ASP A 381 53.86 75.57 8.32
CA ASP A 381 54.78 75.17 9.39
C ASP A 381 55.04 76.30 10.40
N ALA A 382 54.69 77.54 10.05
CA ALA A 382 54.76 78.72 10.91
C ALA A 382 53.43 79.02 11.64
N GLY A 383 52.38 78.22 11.40
CA GLY A 383 51.05 78.37 11.99
C GLY A 383 50.12 79.37 11.28
N ASN A 384 50.49 79.91 10.11
CA ASN A 384 49.63 80.78 9.34
C ASN A 384 48.59 79.97 8.55
N PRO A 385 47.35 80.46 8.37
CA PRO A 385 46.34 79.79 7.54
C PRO A 385 46.78 79.68 6.08
N LEU A 386 46.68 78.47 5.52
CA LEU A 386 46.94 78.22 4.10
C LEU A 386 45.72 78.62 3.26
N SER A 387 45.97 79.30 2.13
CA SER A 387 44.94 79.62 1.15
C SER A 387 44.42 78.36 0.43
N PRO A 388 43.20 78.39 -0.14
CA PRO A 388 42.67 77.27 -0.91
C PRO A 388 43.59 76.83 -2.06
N GLY A 389 44.26 77.77 -2.73
CA GLY A 389 45.20 77.48 -3.81
C GLY A 389 46.45 76.74 -3.34
N GLU A 390 47.02 77.16 -2.21
CA GLU A 390 48.18 76.49 -1.60
C GLU A 390 47.85 75.08 -1.14
N ARG A 391 46.66 74.88 -0.53
CA ARG A 391 46.20 73.54 -0.12
C ARG A 391 46.01 72.62 -1.33
N THR A 392 45.43 73.13 -2.43
CA THR A 392 45.30 72.37 -3.68
C THR A 392 46.66 72.04 -4.29
N ALA A 393 47.63 72.96 -4.25
CA ALA A 393 48.98 72.69 -4.72
C ALA A 393 49.66 71.57 -3.91
N ARG A 394 49.55 71.60 -2.57
CA ARG A 394 50.06 70.54 -1.68
C ARG A 394 49.38 69.19 -1.92
N MET A 395 48.07 69.18 -2.21
CA MET A 395 47.35 67.96 -2.60
C MET A 395 47.91 67.38 -3.90
N ARG A 396 48.10 68.20 -4.94
CA ARG A 396 48.66 67.78 -6.23
C ARG A 396 50.10 67.28 -6.10
N GLU A 397 50.90 67.91 -5.24
CA GLU A 397 52.24 67.47 -4.92
C GLU A 397 52.22 66.10 -4.24
N ALA A 398 51.32 65.88 -3.27
CA ALA A 398 51.16 64.59 -2.62
C ALA A 398 50.75 63.48 -3.61
N LEU A 399 49.90 63.78 -4.61
CA LEU A 399 49.51 62.81 -5.65
C LEU A 399 50.66 62.41 -6.59
N ARG A 400 51.74 63.19 -6.64
CA ARG A 400 52.96 62.86 -7.41
C ARG A 400 53.96 62.02 -6.61
N ASP A 401 53.73 61.84 -5.30
CA ASP A 401 54.61 61.08 -4.44
C ASP A 401 54.61 59.60 -4.87
N PRO A 402 55.79 59.03 -5.24
CA PRO A 402 55.88 57.63 -5.67
C PRO A 402 55.37 56.62 -4.64
N LYS A 403 55.26 56.99 -3.35
CA LYS A 403 54.73 56.09 -2.30
C LYS A 403 53.28 55.66 -2.54
N TYR A 404 52.53 56.44 -3.31
CA TYR A 404 51.14 56.12 -3.64
C TYR A 404 51.01 55.36 -4.97
N LEU A 405 52.10 55.03 -5.65
CA LEU A 405 52.06 54.19 -6.84
C LEU A 405 52.16 52.72 -6.43
N ASP A 406 51.22 51.90 -6.91
CA ASP A 406 51.31 50.45 -6.78
C ASP A 406 52.29 49.83 -7.79
N GLU A 407 52.47 48.50 -7.76
CA GLU A 407 53.36 47.77 -8.66
C GLU A 407 52.96 47.91 -10.15
N GLN A 408 51.69 48.19 -10.42
CA GLN A 408 51.14 48.43 -11.76
C GLN A 408 51.29 49.90 -12.19
N GLY A 409 51.63 50.80 -11.27
CA GLY A 409 51.75 52.23 -11.47
C GLY A 409 50.41 52.97 -11.40
N PHE A 410 49.42 52.44 -10.69
CA PHE A 410 48.18 53.13 -10.34
C PHE A 410 48.36 53.91 -9.04
N ILE A 411 47.67 55.05 -8.92
CA ILE A 411 47.68 55.83 -7.69
C ILE A 411 46.70 55.18 -6.72
N THR A 412 47.21 54.60 -5.63
CA THR A 412 46.47 53.89 -4.60
C THR A 412 46.62 54.61 -3.26
N LEU A 413 45.49 55.08 -2.73
CA LEU A 413 45.43 55.95 -1.56
C LEU A 413 44.64 55.25 -0.46
N PRO A 414 45.32 54.72 0.58
CA PRO A 414 44.64 54.06 1.67
C PRO A 414 43.96 55.08 2.60
N PHE A 415 42.78 54.75 3.09
CA PHE A 415 42.07 55.51 4.12
C PHE A 415 41.22 54.60 4.99
N ASN A 416 40.86 55.07 6.19
CA ASN A 416 39.95 54.40 7.09
C ASN A 416 38.80 55.33 7.43
N THR A 417 37.67 54.75 7.82
CA THR A 417 36.52 55.45 8.39
C THR A 417 36.35 54.98 9.82
N ASP A 418 36.26 55.90 10.77
CA ASP A 418 36.30 55.62 12.21
C ASP A 418 34.93 55.84 12.87
N LEU A 419 34.77 55.35 14.10
CA LEU A 419 33.54 55.56 14.89
C LEU A 419 33.26 57.04 15.18
N ALA A 420 34.28 57.89 15.11
CA ALA A 420 34.16 59.33 15.30
C ALA A 420 33.49 60.04 14.10
N ASP A 421 33.48 59.40 12.93
CA ASP A 421 32.96 59.97 11.68
C ASP A 421 31.44 59.74 11.53
N VAL A 422 30.87 58.90 12.39
CA VAL A 422 29.44 58.53 12.38
C VAL A 422 28.76 59.02 13.67
N SER A 423 27.42 59.00 13.69
CA SER A 423 26.68 59.46 14.87
C SER A 423 26.96 58.55 16.08
N PRO A 424 27.25 59.11 17.27
CA PRO A 424 27.48 58.31 18.47
C PRO A 424 26.21 57.60 18.97
N LEU A 425 25.03 58.06 18.54
CA LEU A 425 23.72 57.52 18.90
C LEU A 425 23.25 56.41 17.95
N THR A 426 24.06 56.05 16.96
CA THR A 426 23.72 54.98 16.02
C THR A 426 24.67 53.80 16.12
N ARG A 427 24.19 52.65 15.66
CA ARG A 427 24.89 51.37 15.67
C ARG A 427 24.73 50.66 14.34
N ASN A 428 25.55 49.63 14.14
CA ASN A 428 25.45 48.75 12.99
C ASN A 428 25.60 49.46 11.62
N HIS A 429 26.63 50.29 11.48
CA HIS A 429 26.91 51.09 10.29
C HIS A 429 27.39 50.22 9.12
N LYS A 430 26.57 50.14 8.07
CA LYS A 430 26.88 49.37 6.85
C LYS A 430 26.73 50.21 5.60
N LEU A 431 27.60 50.00 4.62
CA LEU A 431 27.50 50.66 3.34
C LEU A 431 26.19 50.33 2.63
N PHE A 432 25.52 51.35 2.12
CA PHE A 432 24.39 51.22 1.23
C PHE A 432 24.83 51.41 -0.22
N ALA A 433 25.50 52.52 -0.51
CA ALA A 433 25.98 52.87 -1.84
C ALA A 433 27.15 53.86 -1.79
N LEU A 434 27.87 53.98 -2.89
CA LEU A 434 28.92 54.97 -3.09
C LEU A 434 28.60 55.82 -4.33
N GLU A 435 28.79 57.13 -4.22
CA GLU A 435 28.93 58.02 -5.37
C GLU A 435 30.27 58.73 -5.26
N ALA A 436 30.82 59.19 -6.38
CA ALA A 436 32.05 59.96 -6.40
C ALA A 436 31.91 61.23 -7.23
N GLU A 437 32.61 62.27 -6.83
CA GLU A 437 32.73 63.53 -7.53
C GLU A 437 34.21 63.85 -7.77
N ILE A 438 34.55 64.19 -8.99
CA ILE A 438 35.86 64.77 -9.34
C ILE A 438 35.67 66.27 -9.51
N ILE A 439 36.45 67.05 -8.75
CA ILE A 439 36.46 68.51 -8.84
C ILE A 439 37.77 68.92 -9.48
N ALA A 440 37.70 69.49 -10.69
CA ALA A 440 38.86 69.77 -11.52
C ALA A 440 38.59 70.95 -12.45
N SER A 441 39.62 71.74 -12.79
CA SER A 441 39.47 72.81 -13.78
C SER A 441 39.47 72.30 -15.23
N ASP A 442 40.07 71.13 -15.47
CA ASP A 442 40.12 70.47 -16.78
C ASP A 442 40.04 68.95 -16.59
N PHE A 443 38.94 68.36 -17.03
CA PHE A 443 38.65 66.93 -16.85
C PHE A 443 38.41 66.20 -18.17
N GLY A 444 38.69 66.85 -19.31
CA GLY A 444 38.45 66.27 -20.64
C GLY A 444 36.98 65.96 -20.90
N ASP A 445 36.69 64.70 -21.22
CA ASP A 445 35.37 64.14 -21.46
C ASP A 445 34.59 63.95 -20.15
N HIS A 446 33.26 63.84 -20.26
CA HIS A 446 32.36 63.68 -19.10
C HIS A 446 32.34 62.25 -18.52
N VAL A 447 33.34 61.42 -18.81
CA VAL A 447 33.42 60.01 -18.42
C VAL A 447 34.69 59.82 -17.60
N GLY A 448 34.58 59.19 -16.43
CA GLY A 448 35.73 58.77 -15.62
C GLY A 448 35.44 57.48 -14.88
N ARG A 449 36.46 56.89 -14.26
CA ARG A 449 36.35 55.70 -13.41
C ARG A 449 37.26 55.82 -12.19
N LEU A 450 36.67 55.72 -11.02
CA LEU A 450 37.38 55.59 -9.76
C LEU A 450 37.15 54.20 -9.19
N TYR A 451 38.17 53.65 -8.56
CA TYR A 451 38.08 52.33 -7.95
C TYR A 451 38.14 52.49 -6.44
N VAL A 452 37.21 51.86 -5.72
CA VAL A 452 37.25 51.82 -4.25
C VAL A 452 37.30 50.37 -3.82
N SER A 453 38.35 50.00 -3.10
CA SER A 453 38.58 48.63 -2.64
C SER A 453 38.44 48.54 -1.13
N GLN A 454 37.70 47.53 -0.67
CA GLN A 454 37.66 47.14 0.74
C GLN A 454 38.77 46.13 1.03
N ARG A 455 39.54 46.36 2.10
CA ARG A 455 40.52 45.43 2.65
C ARG A 455 40.42 45.35 4.18
N GLY A 456 41.02 44.30 4.73
CA GLY A 456 41.13 44.13 6.19
C GLY A 456 39.87 43.64 6.89
N THR A 457 39.75 44.03 8.16
CA THR A 457 38.67 43.65 9.08
C THR A 457 37.83 44.88 9.34
N GLY A 458 36.51 44.82 9.11
CA GLY A 458 35.59 45.89 9.47
C GLY A 458 34.95 45.64 10.84
N VAL A 459 34.40 46.68 11.45
CA VAL A 459 33.77 46.60 12.77
C VAL A 459 32.32 47.04 12.68
N VAL A 460 31.46 46.30 13.37
CA VAL A 460 30.04 46.62 13.53
C VAL A 460 29.78 46.74 15.03
N ARG A 461 29.18 47.85 15.46
CA ARG A 461 28.70 47.98 16.83
C ARG A 461 27.39 47.23 16.96
N ASN A 462 27.35 46.26 17.86
CA ASN A 462 26.22 45.37 18.08
C ASN A 462 25.12 46.07 18.91
N ALA A 463 23.99 45.40 19.12
CA ALA A 463 22.89 45.99 19.90
C ALA A 463 23.23 46.23 21.37
N ASP A 464 24.12 45.41 21.96
CA ASP A 464 24.56 45.47 23.36
C ASP A 464 25.79 46.37 23.56
N ASP A 465 26.11 47.24 22.60
CA ASP A 465 27.29 48.11 22.57
C ASP A 465 28.67 47.43 22.54
N GLY A 466 28.68 46.11 22.32
CA GLY A 466 29.86 45.35 21.94
C GLY A 466 30.33 45.65 20.50
N LEU A 467 31.56 45.22 20.20
CA LEU A 467 32.17 45.36 18.87
C LEU A 467 32.33 43.97 18.24
N ASP A 468 31.68 43.78 17.09
CA ASP A 468 31.84 42.59 16.27
C ASP A 468 32.80 42.86 15.12
N PHE A 469 33.74 41.94 14.92
CA PHE A 469 34.79 42.05 13.91
C PHE A 469 34.51 41.13 12.73
N TYR A 470 34.43 41.70 11.53
CA TYR A 470 34.14 40.97 10.30
C TYR A 470 35.30 41.04 9.32
N ARG A 471 35.91 39.88 9.03
CA ARG A 471 36.88 39.76 7.94
C ARG A 471 36.19 39.25 6.70
N LEU A 472 35.88 40.16 5.79
CA LEU A 472 35.19 39.86 4.54
C LEU A 472 36.20 39.72 3.38
N PRO A 473 35.90 38.91 2.34
CA PRO A 473 36.74 38.85 1.16
C PRO A 473 36.87 40.23 0.53
N ALA A 474 38.10 40.62 0.14
CA ALA A 474 38.35 41.90 -0.51
C ALA A 474 37.46 42.08 -1.75
N ARG A 475 36.96 43.28 -1.96
CA ARG A 475 36.09 43.61 -3.08
C ARG A 475 36.36 45.02 -3.55
N THR A 476 36.37 45.20 -4.86
CA THR A 476 36.55 46.50 -5.52
C THR A 476 35.25 46.92 -6.19
N ALA A 477 34.86 48.17 -5.98
CA ALA A 477 33.82 48.88 -6.71
C ALA A 477 34.45 49.74 -7.80
N VAL A 478 33.85 49.72 -8.99
CA VAL A 478 34.16 50.66 -10.07
C VAL A 478 33.06 51.72 -10.07
N ILE A 479 33.43 52.95 -9.74
CA ILE A 479 32.51 54.08 -9.54
C ILE A 479 32.65 55.02 -10.73
N ASN A 480 31.51 55.41 -11.29
CA ASN A 480 31.45 56.48 -12.28
C ASN A 480 31.37 57.80 -11.51
N PRO A 481 32.38 58.68 -11.60
CA PRO A 481 32.30 59.97 -10.97
C PRO A 481 31.45 60.92 -11.80
N PHE A 482 30.81 61.88 -11.14
CA PHE A 482 30.33 63.09 -11.79
C PHE A 482 31.34 64.23 -11.59
N PHE A 483 31.25 65.28 -12.40
CA PHE A 483 32.30 66.31 -12.47
C PHE A 483 31.75 67.68 -12.07
N ASN A 484 32.44 68.36 -11.14
CA ASN A 484 32.09 69.71 -10.68
C ASN A 484 30.58 69.89 -10.38
N GLY A 485 29.98 68.97 -9.63
CA GLY A 485 28.56 68.95 -9.28
C GLY A 485 27.59 68.60 -10.42
N SER A 486 28.07 68.42 -11.65
CA SER A 486 27.24 68.22 -12.84
C SER A 486 27.09 66.74 -13.18
N ARG A 487 25.84 66.27 -13.24
CA ARG A 487 25.46 64.91 -13.64
C ARG A 487 24.98 64.93 -15.10
N PHE A 488 25.80 64.43 -16.01
CA PHE A 488 25.55 64.42 -17.46
C PHE A 488 24.72 63.21 -17.92
N PHE A 489 24.74 62.13 -17.14
CA PHE A 489 23.99 60.91 -17.38
C PHE A 489 22.87 60.72 -16.34
N ASP A 490 22.11 59.65 -16.48
CA ASP A 490 21.11 59.25 -15.50
C ASP A 490 21.73 59.15 -14.09
N PRO A 491 21.13 59.77 -13.05
CA PRO A 491 21.68 59.78 -11.69
C PRO A 491 22.00 58.40 -11.12
N THR A 492 21.29 57.35 -11.55
CA THR A 492 21.50 55.98 -11.07
C THR A 492 22.84 55.39 -11.49
N ILE A 493 23.44 55.87 -12.59
CA ILE A 493 24.73 55.39 -13.12
C ILE A 493 25.90 55.79 -12.20
N TYR A 494 25.77 56.91 -11.47
CA TYR A 494 26.79 57.38 -10.54
C TYR A 494 26.76 56.64 -9.21
N ARG A 495 25.64 55.98 -8.89
CA ARG A 495 25.43 55.27 -7.63
C ARG A 495 25.85 53.82 -7.74
N ASN A 496 26.91 53.45 -7.04
CA ASN A 496 27.45 52.11 -7.02
C ASN A 496 27.03 51.34 -5.76
N PHE A 497 26.47 50.13 -5.95
CA PHE A 497 26.00 49.26 -4.85
C PHE A 497 26.91 48.03 -4.63
N ARG A 498 28.08 47.97 -5.26
CA ARG A 498 28.95 46.77 -5.25
C ARG A 498 29.45 46.43 -3.84
N LEU A 499 29.66 47.45 -3.02
CA LEU A 499 30.11 47.37 -1.63
C LEU A 499 28.95 47.46 -0.63
N ARG A 500 27.70 47.26 -1.07
CA ARG A 500 26.54 47.22 -0.18
C ARG A 500 26.70 46.17 0.93
N ASP A 501 26.15 46.49 2.08
CA ASP A 501 26.12 45.76 3.34
C ASP A 501 27.49 45.50 3.96
N ARG A 502 28.59 46.08 3.44
CA ARG A 502 29.91 45.96 4.06
C ARG A 502 29.99 46.86 5.31
N PRO A 503 30.72 46.46 6.38
CA PRO A 503 30.92 47.32 7.54
C PRO A 503 31.58 48.62 7.10
N LEU A 504 31.00 49.74 7.51
CA LEU A 504 31.58 51.05 7.20
C LEU A 504 32.78 51.32 8.11
N VAL A 505 32.61 51.11 9.40
CA VAL A 505 33.53 51.62 10.42
C VAL A 505 34.71 50.68 10.69
N ASN A 506 35.87 51.27 10.97
CA ASN A 506 37.17 50.62 11.15
C ASN A 506 37.55 49.70 10.00
N THR A 507 37.02 49.97 8.80
CA THR A 507 37.33 49.23 7.59
C THR A 507 38.46 49.91 6.85
N ALA A 508 39.43 49.14 6.36
CA ALA A 508 40.49 49.67 5.53
C ALA A 508 40.01 49.79 4.08
N TRP A 509 40.05 51.01 3.57
CA TRP A 509 39.65 51.35 2.21
C TRP A 509 40.86 51.79 1.39
N GLU A 510 40.79 51.57 0.09
CA GLU A 510 41.77 52.08 -0.87
C GLU A 510 41.01 52.77 -2.00
N LEU A 511 41.29 54.06 -2.22
CA LEU A 511 40.88 54.80 -3.41
C LEU A 511 41.97 54.65 -4.47
N VAL A 512 41.62 54.10 -5.63
CA VAL A 512 42.56 53.87 -6.74
C VAL A 512 42.16 54.69 -7.96
N ILE A 513 43.12 55.44 -8.49
CA ILE A 513 43.03 56.20 -9.72
C ILE A 513 43.98 55.57 -10.74
N ASN A 514 43.40 54.94 -11.76
CA ASN A 514 44.13 54.28 -12.83
C ASN A 514 44.19 55.21 -14.04
N LEU A 515 45.35 55.82 -14.32
CA LEU A 515 45.57 56.65 -15.52
C LEU A 515 46.29 55.90 -16.64
N ARG A 516 46.74 54.67 -16.39
CA ARG A 516 47.60 53.91 -17.32
C ARG A 516 46.83 53.00 -18.25
N THR A 517 45.85 52.28 -17.72
CA THR A 517 45.14 51.23 -18.45
C THR A 517 43.65 51.49 -18.59
N GLU A 518 43.09 52.37 -17.77
CA GLU A 518 41.69 52.78 -17.88
C GLU A 518 41.54 53.87 -18.92
N GLN A 519 40.94 53.53 -20.07
CA GLN A 519 40.76 54.45 -21.18
C GLN A 519 39.86 55.63 -20.81
N ALA A 520 38.86 55.40 -19.94
CA ALA A 520 37.96 56.45 -19.47
C ALA A 520 38.65 57.49 -18.57
N ASN A 521 39.90 57.27 -18.17
CA ASN A 521 40.68 58.23 -17.39
C ASN A 521 41.87 58.82 -18.18
N ALA A 522 41.98 58.54 -19.48
CA ALA A 522 43.16 58.89 -20.28
C ALA A 522 43.37 60.41 -20.43
N ASP A 523 42.29 61.17 -20.32
CA ASP A 523 42.19 62.63 -20.43
C ASP A 523 42.11 63.34 -19.06
N LEU A 524 42.07 62.60 -17.96
CA LEU A 524 42.01 63.16 -16.62
C LEU A 524 43.37 63.78 -16.23
N ASP A 525 43.43 65.12 -16.20
CA ASP A 525 44.61 65.84 -15.74
C ASP A 525 44.63 65.99 -14.20
N LEU A 526 45.51 65.25 -13.54
CA LEU A 526 45.72 65.39 -12.08
C LEU A 526 46.24 66.77 -11.68
N GLN A 527 46.84 67.53 -12.60
CA GLN A 527 47.32 68.89 -12.32
C GLN A 527 46.21 69.93 -12.31
N SER A 528 45.03 69.59 -12.81
CA SER A 528 43.84 70.43 -12.77
C SER A 528 42.95 70.11 -11.55
N LEU A 529 43.19 68.96 -10.91
CA LEU A 529 42.40 68.43 -9.80
C LEU A 529 42.43 69.36 -8.58
N THR A 530 41.26 69.61 -8.00
CA THR A 530 41.07 70.42 -6.78
C THR A 530 40.65 69.56 -5.60
N ASP A 531 39.85 68.52 -5.84
CA ASP A 531 39.46 67.52 -4.85
C ASP A 531 38.84 66.29 -5.55
N VAL A 532 38.79 65.17 -4.83
CA VAL A 532 37.94 64.01 -5.17
C VAL A 532 37.11 63.71 -3.93
N ARG A 533 35.79 63.65 -4.09
CA ARG A 533 34.87 63.44 -2.99
C ARG A 533 34.14 62.12 -3.16
N LEU A 534 34.12 61.32 -2.11
CA LEU A 534 33.32 60.12 -2.03
C LEU A 534 32.10 60.40 -1.15
N PHE A 535 30.92 60.25 -1.73
CA PHE A 535 29.66 60.26 -1.01
C PHE A 535 29.34 58.84 -0.60
N VAL A 536 29.56 58.57 0.67
CA VAL A 536 29.40 57.26 1.28
C VAL A 536 28.01 57.19 1.90
N TYR A 537 27.07 56.57 1.18
CA TYR A 537 25.74 56.31 1.72
C TYR A 537 25.80 55.04 2.57
N TYR A 538 25.27 55.11 3.78
CA TYR A 538 25.27 53.99 4.72
C TYR A 538 23.94 53.87 5.45
N THR A 539 23.66 52.68 5.96
CA THR A 539 22.53 52.38 6.82
C THR A 539 22.99 52.14 8.24
N ASP A 540 22.20 52.61 9.20
CA ASP A 540 22.39 52.36 10.63
C ASP A 540 21.07 52.27 11.39
N PHE A 541 21.12 51.77 12.62
CA PHE A 541 19.99 51.79 13.54
C PHE A 541 20.20 52.89 14.57
N THR A 542 19.18 53.73 14.76
CA THR A 542 19.15 54.75 15.81
C THR A 542 18.80 54.10 17.14
N ARG A 543 19.52 54.41 18.23
CA ARG A 543 19.20 53.88 19.56
C ARG A 543 17.82 54.39 20.02
N PRO A 544 16.94 53.52 20.55
CA PRO A 544 15.76 53.99 21.28
C PRO A 544 16.20 54.75 22.55
N PHE A 545 15.51 55.85 22.85
CA PHE A 545 15.79 56.72 24.00
C PHE A 545 15.28 56.16 25.32
#